data_AF-A0A7V2RTL4-F1
#
_entry.id   AF-A0A7V2RTL4-F1
#
_cell.length_a   1.000
_cell.length_b   1.000
_cell.length_c   1.000
_cell.angle_alpha   90.00
_cell.angle_beta   90.00
_cell.angle_gamma   90.00
#
_symmetry.space_group_name_H-M   'P 1'
#
loop_
_entity.id
_entity.type
_entity.pdbx_description
1 polymer ?
#
loop_
_entity_poly.entity_id
_entity_poly.type
_entity_poly.pdbx_seq_one_letter_code
_entity_poly.pdbx_strand_id
1 'polypeptide(L)'
;AAGQRKIAVARTVLRKLVAGLPDEVMIGLRVYGHRYPRKPKARSCTDSQLVVPFQRVDKEAFARFVDSIEPKGQTPIGLSLRRVAEDFGDTPGPKIVVLITDGEETCSPDPEDPDYPPRVVEELLAQGLEVKVNIVGFDIEKDEVRAFLSDLAARTGGVFYGADNAAELEKALKDALKAPYEVRDMLGKVIARGTIDGGAIEVPAGIYRVEVAASSPLVMEGVRIEAGRETRLDVNKEGSEIAVDRSIGAPGTPLARETGTTPGSETADAALREAPAGGQAPRRPPSATSPPATSAPAASPSGTAATVARLLEEAERLFEQKKLTTPEGESALSRYRAVLALDPDNEAAKEGIRRIVATYVDWARAAGERGDTRKQVAYLERALTADPRNADLLFIYGGTLMDLERYSEAAEVFERAASLLSDPTEARFFAGMARLNADQPEKALAHFSRVRQTESEYRHQAGYFEAGVLFGLDRYDEAYDVLSATLRAKGDCETAPLDELCTDLWTLTVYVLRMMNREDAIMETVVGVLDLEPASPDL
;
A
#
# COMPACT_ATOMS: atom_id res chain seq x y z
N ALA A 1 -3.24 45.37 -0.26
CA ALA A 1 -4.22 46.00 -1.16
C ALA A 1 -5.58 45.35 -0.92
N ALA A 2 -6.50 46.04 -0.24
CA ALA A 2 -7.82 45.52 0.09
C ALA A 2 -8.81 45.79 -1.06
N GLY A 3 -9.57 44.77 -1.48
CA GLY A 3 -10.86 44.99 -2.16
C GLY A 3 -11.01 44.59 -3.64
N GLN A 4 -10.23 43.67 -4.20
CA GLN A 4 -10.65 43.02 -5.45
C GLN A 4 -11.79 42.04 -5.17
N ARG A 5 -12.88 42.09 -5.95
CA ARG A 5 -13.97 41.09 -5.85
C ARG A 5 -13.39 39.70 -6.04
N LYS A 6 -13.79 38.70 -5.23
CA LYS A 6 -13.24 37.33 -5.28
C LYS A 6 -13.19 36.76 -6.70
N ILE A 7 -14.25 36.98 -7.48
CA ILE A 7 -14.31 36.57 -8.89
C ILE A 7 -13.24 37.23 -9.77
N ALA A 8 -12.91 38.51 -9.55
CA ALA A 8 -11.87 39.19 -10.34
C ALA A 8 -10.49 38.57 -10.08
N VAL A 9 -10.22 38.17 -8.83
CA VAL A 9 -9.01 37.44 -8.45
C VAL A 9 -8.99 36.07 -9.13
N ALA A 10 -10.07 35.29 -8.99
CA ALA A 10 -10.18 33.96 -9.60
C ALA A 10 -10.00 34.01 -11.12
N ARG A 11 -10.63 34.97 -11.81
CA ARG A 11 -10.46 35.15 -13.27
C ARG A 11 -9.01 35.44 -13.64
N THR A 12 -8.36 36.35 -12.92
CA THR A 12 -6.96 36.72 -13.17
C THR A 12 -6.04 35.51 -13.01
N VAL A 13 -6.22 34.75 -11.94
CA VAL A 13 -5.41 33.57 -11.66
C VAL A 13 -5.65 32.46 -12.69
N LEU A 14 -6.91 32.16 -13.03
CA LEU A 14 -7.26 31.15 -14.03
C LEU A 14 -6.69 31.49 -15.42
N ARG A 15 -6.73 32.76 -15.84
CA ARG A 15 -6.06 33.19 -17.09
C ARG A 15 -4.56 32.94 -17.05
N LYS A 16 -3.91 33.35 -15.96
CA LYS A 16 -2.46 33.20 -15.80
C LYS A 16 -2.05 31.73 -15.80
N LEU A 17 -2.86 30.88 -15.18
CA LEU A 17 -2.66 29.44 -15.15
C LEU A 17 -2.70 28.85 -16.57
N VAL A 18 -3.78 29.10 -17.31
CA VAL A 18 -3.94 28.56 -18.68
C VAL A 18 -2.91 29.13 -19.64
N ALA A 19 -2.50 30.38 -19.48
CA ALA A 19 -1.41 30.95 -20.27
C ALA A 19 -0.08 30.19 -20.08
N GLY A 20 0.15 29.64 -18.88
CA GLY A 20 1.35 28.87 -18.53
C GLY A 20 1.28 27.37 -18.85
N LEU A 21 0.12 26.84 -19.23
CA LEU A 21 -0.01 25.41 -19.58
C LEU A 21 0.61 25.12 -20.96
N PRO A 22 1.19 23.94 -21.18
CA PRO A 22 1.58 23.47 -22.52
C PRO A 22 0.38 23.37 -23.48
N ASP A 23 0.62 23.56 -24.78
CA ASP A 23 -0.44 23.58 -25.80
C ASP A 23 -1.07 22.20 -26.04
N GLU A 24 -0.42 21.12 -25.60
CA GLU A 24 -0.93 19.75 -25.76
C GLU A 24 -1.85 19.29 -24.63
N VAL A 25 -1.96 20.07 -23.53
CA VAL A 25 -2.75 19.68 -22.37
C VAL A 25 -4.24 19.58 -22.73
N MET A 26 -4.86 18.48 -22.32
CA MET A 26 -6.31 18.31 -22.36
C MET A 26 -6.92 18.95 -21.11
N ILE A 27 -7.82 19.93 -21.28
CA ILE A 27 -8.47 20.62 -20.16
C ILE A 27 -9.93 20.93 -20.51
N GLY A 28 -10.79 20.81 -19.51
CA GLY A 28 -12.18 21.24 -19.56
C GLY A 28 -12.46 22.27 -18.46
N LEU A 29 -13.53 23.03 -18.63
CA LEU A 29 -13.99 24.00 -17.63
C LEU A 29 -15.49 23.84 -17.43
N ARG A 30 -15.87 23.45 -16.21
CA ARG A 30 -17.25 23.46 -15.75
C ARG A 30 -17.45 24.57 -14.74
N VAL A 31 -18.54 25.32 -14.89
CA VAL A 31 -18.87 26.46 -14.03
C VAL A 31 -20.27 26.27 -13.48
N TYR A 32 -20.41 26.41 -12.16
CA TYR A 32 -21.69 26.40 -11.48
C TYR A 32 -22.11 27.80 -11.03
N GLY A 33 -23.41 27.98 -10.80
CA GLY A 33 -23.95 29.19 -10.16
C GLY A 33 -23.69 30.50 -10.89
N HIS A 34 -23.53 30.49 -12.22
CA HIS A 34 -23.13 31.66 -13.01
C HIS A 34 -24.22 32.21 -13.96
N ARG A 35 -25.29 31.45 -14.20
CA ARG A 35 -26.38 31.82 -15.14
C ARG A 35 -27.62 32.32 -14.42
N TYR A 36 -27.96 31.72 -13.29
CA TYR A 36 -29.21 31.99 -12.59
C TYR A 36 -29.00 32.70 -11.25
N PRO A 37 -29.90 33.62 -10.85
CA PRO A 37 -29.85 34.25 -9.54
C PRO A 37 -30.10 33.23 -8.42
N ARG A 38 -29.64 33.50 -7.18
CA ARG A 38 -29.79 32.64 -5.99
C ARG A 38 -31.20 32.10 -5.69
N LYS A 39 -32.25 32.78 -6.16
CA LYS A 39 -33.64 32.36 -6.00
C LYS A 39 -34.37 32.38 -7.34
N PRO A 40 -35.27 31.41 -7.61
CA PRO A 40 -35.65 30.29 -6.74
C PRO A 40 -34.60 29.17 -6.73
N LYS A 41 -34.44 28.51 -5.57
CA LYS A 41 -33.44 27.45 -5.36
C LYS A 41 -33.58 26.32 -6.39
N ALA A 42 -34.82 25.94 -6.72
CA ALA A 42 -35.14 24.92 -7.72
C ALA A 42 -34.54 25.18 -9.11
N ARG A 43 -34.31 26.45 -9.49
CA ARG A 43 -33.65 26.80 -10.76
C ARG A 43 -32.16 27.05 -10.59
N SER A 44 -31.74 27.69 -9.51
CA SER A 44 -30.31 27.97 -9.28
C SER A 44 -29.50 26.71 -9.01
N CYS A 45 -30.10 25.69 -8.41
CA CYS A 45 -29.41 24.43 -8.08
C CYS A 45 -29.25 23.48 -9.25
N THR A 46 -29.90 23.75 -10.39
CA THR A 46 -29.63 23.05 -11.65
C THR A 46 -28.49 23.70 -12.44
N ASP A 47 -27.86 24.75 -11.90
CA ASP A 47 -26.87 25.54 -12.63
C ASP A 47 -25.48 24.94 -12.54
N SER A 48 -25.19 24.00 -13.43
CA SER A 48 -23.83 23.55 -13.76
C SER A 48 -23.70 23.43 -15.27
N GLN A 49 -22.61 23.95 -15.84
CA GLN A 49 -22.38 23.94 -17.29
C GLN A 49 -20.92 23.66 -17.61
N LEU A 50 -20.68 22.71 -18.51
CA LEU A 50 -19.41 22.58 -19.22
C LEU A 50 -19.30 23.73 -20.24
N VAL A 51 -18.50 24.74 -19.93
CA VAL A 51 -18.31 25.93 -20.79
C VAL A 51 -17.13 25.74 -21.75
N VAL A 52 -16.14 24.93 -21.36
CA VAL A 52 -15.07 24.45 -22.23
C VAL A 52 -15.09 22.92 -22.17
N PRO A 53 -15.36 22.22 -23.28
CA PRO A 53 -15.35 20.74 -23.29
C PRO A 53 -13.95 20.21 -23.01
N PHE A 54 -13.85 18.97 -22.51
CA PHE A 54 -12.56 18.35 -22.23
C PHE A 54 -11.85 17.99 -23.53
N GLN A 55 -10.94 18.87 -23.96
CA GLN A 55 -10.19 18.75 -25.22
C GLN A 55 -8.84 19.45 -25.10
N ARG A 56 -8.01 19.38 -26.14
CA ARG A 56 -6.73 20.09 -26.20
C ARG A 56 -6.96 21.58 -25.97
N VAL A 57 -6.13 22.20 -25.13
CA VAL A 57 -6.35 23.55 -24.63
C VAL A 57 -6.39 24.59 -25.75
N ASP A 58 -7.53 25.27 -25.87
CA ASP A 58 -7.64 26.52 -26.61
C ASP A 58 -7.53 27.67 -25.60
N LYS A 59 -6.31 28.20 -25.46
CA LYS A 59 -5.98 29.24 -24.47
C LYS A 59 -6.82 30.51 -24.65
N GLU A 60 -7.14 30.88 -25.89
CA GLU A 60 -7.93 32.07 -26.20
C GLU A 60 -9.42 31.86 -25.89
N ALA A 61 -9.99 30.72 -26.28
CA ALA A 61 -11.37 30.39 -25.94
C ALA A 61 -11.55 30.28 -24.43
N PHE A 62 -10.63 29.61 -23.73
CA PHE A 62 -10.66 29.49 -22.27
C PHE A 62 -10.64 30.85 -21.59
N ALA A 63 -9.68 31.72 -21.97
CA ALA A 63 -9.58 33.06 -21.40
C ALA A 63 -10.85 33.90 -21.63
N ARG A 64 -11.42 33.87 -22.84
CA ARG A 64 -12.68 34.56 -23.15
C ARG A 64 -13.85 34.07 -22.28
N PHE A 65 -13.96 32.76 -22.04
CA PHE A 65 -15.00 32.23 -21.19
C PHE A 65 -14.81 32.61 -19.73
N VAL A 66 -13.61 32.49 -19.19
CA VAL A 66 -13.28 32.92 -17.82
C VAL A 66 -13.72 34.36 -17.57
N ASP A 67 -13.57 35.23 -18.57
CA ASP A 67 -13.92 36.65 -18.48
C ASP A 67 -15.41 36.92 -18.37
N SER A 68 -16.21 36.02 -18.94
CA SER A 68 -17.66 36.10 -18.93
C SER A 68 -18.29 35.54 -17.65
N ILE A 69 -17.54 34.84 -16.79
CA ILE A 69 -18.11 34.14 -15.61
C ILE A 69 -18.51 35.13 -14.52
N GLU A 70 -19.80 35.30 -14.27
CA GLU A 70 -20.32 36.12 -13.19
C GLU A 70 -20.94 35.26 -12.07
N PRO A 71 -20.59 35.45 -10.78
CA PRO A 71 -21.23 34.72 -9.69
C PRO A 71 -22.65 35.27 -9.48
N LYS A 72 -23.67 34.43 -9.70
CA LYS A 72 -25.09 34.84 -9.59
C LYS A 72 -25.92 33.96 -8.67
N GLY A 73 -25.55 32.69 -8.56
CA GLY A 73 -26.41 31.62 -8.09
C GLY A 73 -26.01 31.01 -6.76
N GLN A 74 -26.50 29.79 -6.56
CA GLN A 74 -26.13 28.89 -5.48
C GLN A 74 -24.87 28.08 -5.88
N THR A 75 -24.40 27.24 -4.97
CA THR A 75 -23.19 26.41 -5.11
C THR A 75 -23.58 24.93 -5.18
N PRO A 76 -24.02 24.40 -6.35
CA PRO A 76 -24.31 22.98 -6.53
C PRO A 76 -23.03 22.19 -6.85
N ILE A 77 -22.22 21.95 -5.83
CA ILE A 77 -20.98 21.17 -5.91
C ILE A 77 -21.30 19.73 -6.29
N GLY A 78 -22.25 19.09 -5.62
CA GLY A 78 -22.58 17.69 -5.87
C GLY A 78 -23.06 17.43 -7.29
N LEU A 79 -23.98 18.26 -7.81
CA LEU A 79 -24.40 18.18 -9.22
C LEU A 79 -23.21 18.38 -10.19
N SER A 80 -22.32 19.33 -9.87
CA SER A 80 -21.13 19.58 -10.69
C SER A 80 -20.19 18.38 -10.74
N LEU A 81 -19.94 17.74 -9.60
CA LEU A 81 -19.13 16.53 -9.50
C LEU A 81 -19.80 15.36 -10.22
N ARG A 82 -21.12 15.19 -10.12
CA ARG A 82 -21.86 14.10 -10.78
C ARG A 82 -21.67 14.13 -12.30
N ARG A 83 -21.52 15.32 -12.88
CA ARG A 83 -21.32 15.51 -14.33
C ARG A 83 -19.89 15.25 -14.81
N VAL A 84 -18.93 15.08 -13.90
CA VAL A 84 -17.52 14.87 -14.24
C VAL A 84 -17.31 13.63 -15.11
N ALA A 85 -18.02 12.53 -14.82
CA ALA A 85 -17.92 11.31 -15.63
C ALA A 85 -18.35 11.57 -17.09
N GLU A 86 -19.44 12.33 -17.28
CA GLU A 86 -19.91 12.72 -18.62
C GLU A 86 -18.92 13.67 -19.32
N ASP A 87 -18.26 14.55 -18.55
CA ASP A 87 -17.31 15.53 -19.09
C ASP A 87 -16.04 14.88 -19.65
N PHE A 88 -15.54 13.82 -19.01
CA PHE A 88 -14.37 13.07 -19.47
C PHE A 88 -14.70 12.05 -20.58
N GLY A 89 -15.95 11.58 -20.64
CA GLY A 89 -16.37 10.54 -21.58
C GLY A 89 -15.48 9.29 -21.48
N ASP A 90 -15.15 8.70 -22.64
CA ASP A 90 -14.33 7.49 -22.73
C ASP A 90 -12.81 7.77 -22.74
N THR A 91 -12.39 8.97 -22.33
CA THR A 91 -10.96 9.30 -22.34
C THR A 91 -10.21 8.37 -21.37
N PRO A 92 -9.14 7.68 -21.78
CA PRO A 92 -8.41 6.74 -20.92
C PRO A 92 -7.51 7.45 -19.88
N GLY A 93 -7.06 6.69 -18.87
CA GLY A 93 -6.08 7.12 -17.87
C GLY A 93 -6.65 7.83 -16.63
N PRO A 94 -5.80 8.18 -15.66
CA PRO A 94 -6.21 8.87 -14.43
C PRO A 94 -6.70 10.30 -14.71
N LYS A 95 -7.69 10.75 -13.95
CA LYS A 95 -8.36 12.04 -14.11
C LYS A 95 -8.12 12.95 -12.92
N ILE A 96 -7.79 14.21 -13.18
CA ILE A 96 -7.66 15.24 -12.14
C ILE A 96 -8.80 16.24 -12.29
N VAL A 97 -9.57 16.43 -11.23
CA VAL A 97 -10.58 17.48 -11.10
C VAL A 97 -10.06 18.49 -10.08
N VAL A 98 -10.04 19.76 -10.45
CA VAL A 98 -9.75 20.86 -9.54
C VAL A 98 -11.03 21.65 -9.29
N LEU A 99 -11.66 21.42 -8.14
CA LEU A 99 -12.85 22.15 -7.71
C LEU A 99 -12.43 23.45 -7.03
N ILE A 100 -12.85 24.59 -7.58
CA ILE A 100 -12.64 25.91 -6.98
C ILE A 100 -13.95 26.36 -6.36
N THR A 101 -13.91 26.71 -5.07
CA THR A 101 -15.10 27.20 -4.34
C THR A 101 -14.73 28.27 -3.33
N ASP A 102 -15.62 29.25 -3.14
CA ASP A 102 -15.52 30.27 -2.10
C ASP A 102 -16.48 30.00 -0.92
N GLY A 103 -17.12 28.83 -0.88
CA GLY A 103 -18.07 28.47 0.17
C GLY A 103 -18.54 27.02 0.14
N GLU A 104 -19.55 26.77 0.99
CA GLU A 104 -20.15 25.45 1.21
C GLU A 104 -21.16 25.05 0.12
N GLU A 105 -21.46 23.76 0.05
CA GLU A 105 -22.58 23.22 -0.73
C GLU A 105 -23.89 23.81 -0.19
N THR A 106 -24.62 24.52 -1.05
CA THR A 106 -25.85 25.22 -0.64
C THR A 106 -27.10 24.59 -1.22
N CYS A 107 -26.99 23.71 -2.21
CA CYS A 107 -28.10 23.07 -2.89
C CYS A 107 -28.49 21.74 -2.26
N SER A 108 -27.50 20.86 -2.02
CA SER A 108 -27.68 19.50 -1.49
C SER A 108 -26.82 19.24 -0.25
N PRO A 109 -27.05 19.95 0.87
CA PRO A 109 -26.25 19.78 2.10
C PRO A 109 -26.66 18.55 2.94
N ASP A 110 -27.80 17.93 2.63
CA ASP A 110 -28.34 16.79 3.37
C ASP A 110 -27.73 15.47 2.86
N PRO A 111 -27.18 14.60 3.74
CA PRO A 111 -26.67 13.29 3.36
C PRO A 111 -27.68 12.37 2.64
N GLU A 112 -28.99 12.58 2.83
CA GLU A 112 -30.03 11.82 2.14
C GLU A 112 -30.26 12.29 0.69
N ASP A 113 -29.77 13.48 0.33
CA ASP A 113 -29.90 14.02 -1.02
C ASP A 113 -29.05 13.19 -2.01
N PRO A 114 -29.58 12.80 -3.18
CA PRO A 114 -28.81 12.07 -4.18
C PRO A 114 -27.59 12.87 -4.66
N ASP A 115 -27.66 14.19 -4.68
CA ASP A 115 -26.54 15.07 -5.05
C ASP A 115 -25.70 15.50 -3.84
N TYR A 116 -25.77 14.80 -2.71
CA TYR A 116 -24.84 15.04 -1.60
C TYR A 116 -23.38 14.77 -2.04
N PRO A 117 -22.45 15.74 -1.92
CA PRO A 117 -21.13 15.61 -2.55
C PRO A 117 -20.33 14.35 -2.18
N PRO A 118 -20.23 13.93 -0.90
CA PRO A 118 -19.55 12.69 -0.53
C PRO A 118 -20.10 11.44 -1.23
N ARG A 119 -21.44 11.34 -1.33
CA ARG A 119 -22.11 10.23 -2.02
C ARG A 119 -21.80 10.22 -3.50
N VAL A 120 -21.85 11.39 -4.15
CA VAL A 120 -21.53 11.53 -5.58
C VAL A 120 -20.11 11.06 -5.86
N VAL A 121 -19.14 11.44 -5.02
CA VAL A 121 -17.75 11.02 -5.15
C VAL A 121 -17.61 9.50 -5.01
N GLU A 122 -18.27 8.89 -4.03
CA GLU A 122 -18.27 7.43 -3.87
C GLU A 122 -18.88 6.70 -5.07
N GLU A 123 -19.96 7.25 -5.64
CA GLU A 123 -20.59 6.71 -6.85
C GLU A 123 -19.65 6.79 -8.08
N LEU A 124 -18.87 7.86 -8.22
CA LEU A 124 -17.87 7.99 -9.29
C LEU A 124 -16.77 6.92 -9.17
N LEU A 125 -16.25 6.70 -7.95
CA LEU A 125 -15.24 5.69 -7.70
C LEU A 125 -15.78 4.27 -7.91
N ALA A 126 -17.02 4.01 -7.50
CA ALA A 126 -17.68 2.72 -7.69
C ALA A 126 -17.95 2.39 -9.17
N GLN A 127 -18.03 3.39 -10.04
CA GLN A 127 -18.12 3.22 -11.50
C GLN A 127 -16.76 2.86 -12.15
N GLY A 128 -15.69 2.77 -11.36
CA GLY A 128 -14.33 2.48 -11.86
C GLY A 128 -13.66 3.69 -12.50
N LEU A 129 -14.19 4.90 -12.31
CA LEU A 129 -13.53 6.12 -12.79
C LEU A 129 -12.35 6.45 -11.87
N GLU A 130 -11.13 6.32 -12.38
CA GLU A 130 -9.90 6.73 -11.69
C GLU A 130 -9.81 8.27 -11.63
N VAL A 131 -10.56 8.90 -10.72
CA VAL A 131 -10.63 10.35 -10.56
C VAL A 131 -10.10 10.80 -9.21
N LYS A 132 -9.24 11.82 -9.24
CA LYS A 132 -8.72 12.55 -8.08
C LYS A 132 -9.30 13.97 -8.05
N VAL A 133 -10.01 14.31 -6.99
CA VAL A 133 -10.66 15.61 -6.80
C VAL A 133 -9.84 16.44 -5.82
N ASN A 134 -9.04 17.37 -6.35
CA ASN A 134 -8.38 18.40 -5.56
C ASN A 134 -9.34 19.59 -5.38
N ILE A 135 -9.35 20.19 -4.19
CA ILE A 135 -10.27 21.28 -3.87
C ILE A 135 -9.48 22.52 -3.47
N VAL A 136 -9.76 23.66 -4.08
CA VAL A 136 -9.18 24.96 -3.76
C VAL A 136 -10.27 25.83 -3.14
N GLY A 137 -10.19 26.00 -1.82
CA GLY A 137 -11.09 26.86 -1.04
C GLY A 137 -10.56 28.29 -0.99
N PHE A 138 -11.27 29.23 -1.62
CA PHE A 138 -10.86 30.63 -1.67
C PHE A 138 -11.60 31.52 -0.67
N ASP A 139 -10.88 32.02 0.32
CA ASP A 139 -11.37 32.88 1.39
C ASP A 139 -12.56 32.22 2.13
N ILE A 140 -12.32 31.00 2.61
CA ILE A 140 -13.24 30.19 3.43
C ILE A 140 -12.81 30.32 4.90
N GLU A 141 -13.59 31.11 5.65
CA GLU A 141 -13.33 31.41 7.06
C GLU A 141 -13.82 30.31 8.03
N LYS A 142 -14.85 29.55 7.66
CA LYS A 142 -15.46 28.55 8.55
C LYS A 142 -14.66 27.24 8.56
N ASP A 143 -14.11 26.88 9.72
CA ASP A 143 -13.36 25.62 9.89
C ASP A 143 -14.19 24.38 9.55
N GLU A 144 -15.48 24.37 9.88
CA GLU A 144 -16.40 23.27 9.54
C GLU A 144 -16.48 23.03 8.03
N VAL A 145 -16.53 24.11 7.25
CA VAL A 145 -16.57 24.05 5.78
C VAL A 145 -15.23 23.57 5.23
N ARG A 146 -14.11 24.04 5.81
CA ARG A 146 -12.76 23.58 5.42
C ARG A 146 -12.59 22.09 5.71
N ALA A 147 -13.04 21.63 6.88
CA ALA A 147 -12.99 20.22 7.27
C ALA A 147 -13.85 19.35 6.35
N PHE A 148 -15.07 19.79 6.02
CA PHE A 148 -15.93 19.10 5.07
C PHE A 148 -15.31 18.97 3.68
N LEU A 149 -14.78 20.07 3.13
CA LEU A 149 -14.10 20.05 1.82
C LEU A 149 -12.81 19.20 1.86
N SER A 150 -12.08 19.23 2.98
CA SER A 150 -10.91 18.37 3.16
C SER A 150 -11.28 16.88 3.16
N ASP A 151 -12.35 16.48 3.86
CA ASP A 151 -12.86 15.11 3.85
C ASP A 151 -13.31 14.70 2.44
N LEU A 152 -14.03 15.58 1.74
CA LEU A 152 -14.50 15.34 0.39
C LEU A 152 -13.35 15.08 -0.59
N ALA A 153 -12.28 15.88 -0.53
CA ALA A 153 -11.09 15.68 -1.36
C ALA A 153 -10.39 14.34 -1.04
N ALA A 154 -10.21 14.03 0.25
CA ALA A 154 -9.49 12.85 0.72
C ALA A 154 -10.11 11.52 0.26
N ARG A 155 -11.44 11.47 0.08
CA ARG A 155 -12.16 10.29 -0.45
C ARG A 155 -11.67 9.82 -1.81
N THR A 156 -11.09 10.72 -2.62
CA THR A 156 -10.52 10.41 -3.95
C THR A 156 -8.99 10.35 -3.96
N GLY A 157 -8.35 10.41 -2.79
CA GLY A 157 -6.90 10.65 -2.68
C GLY A 157 -6.49 12.06 -3.11
N GLY A 158 -7.45 12.99 -3.21
CA GLY A 158 -7.29 14.42 -3.47
C GLY A 158 -6.84 15.22 -2.25
N VAL A 159 -6.46 16.48 -2.46
CA VAL A 159 -6.00 17.40 -1.41
C VAL A 159 -6.84 18.68 -1.41
N PHE A 160 -7.12 19.19 -0.20
CA PHE A 160 -7.71 20.52 -0.01
C PHE A 160 -6.62 21.58 0.19
N TYR A 161 -6.71 22.66 -0.57
CA TYR A 161 -5.83 23.82 -0.50
C TYR A 161 -6.64 25.05 -0.11
N GLY A 162 -6.28 25.68 1.01
CA GLY A 162 -6.84 26.98 1.39
C GLY A 162 -6.06 28.12 0.75
N ALA A 163 -6.77 29.17 0.35
CA ALA A 163 -6.16 30.40 -0.15
C ALA A 163 -6.96 31.62 0.30
N ASP A 164 -6.30 32.59 0.92
CA ASP A 164 -6.95 33.80 1.45
C ASP A 164 -6.73 35.01 0.53
N ASN A 165 -5.81 34.90 -0.43
CA ASN A 165 -5.48 35.97 -1.37
C ASN A 165 -5.08 35.45 -2.76
N ALA A 166 -4.88 36.37 -3.71
CA ALA A 166 -4.58 36.05 -5.11
C ALA A 166 -3.30 35.21 -5.29
N ALA A 167 -2.25 35.49 -4.50
CA ALA A 167 -0.98 34.78 -4.61
C ALA A 167 -1.11 33.35 -4.09
N GLU A 168 -1.81 33.16 -2.97
CA GLU A 168 -2.12 31.85 -2.43
C GLU A 168 -3.07 31.05 -3.35
N LEU A 169 -4.05 31.70 -3.98
CA LEU A 169 -4.94 31.05 -4.94
C LEU A 169 -4.15 30.55 -6.16
N GLU A 170 -3.22 31.36 -6.66
CA GLU A 170 -2.32 30.95 -7.75
C GLU A 170 -1.46 29.76 -7.35
N LYS A 171 -0.87 29.80 -6.16
CA LYS A 171 -0.07 28.70 -5.63
C LYS A 171 -0.92 27.44 -5.45
N ALA A 172 -2.09 27.55 -4.83
CA ALA A 172 -3.01 26.44 -4.60
C ALA A 172 -3.48 25.79 -5.92
N LEU A 173 -3.78 26.57 -6.95
CA LEU A 173 -4.16 26.05 -8.25
C LEU A 173 -3.01 25.35 -8.97
N LYS A 174 -1.80 25.92 -8.90
CA LYS A 174 -0.60 25.24 -9.40
C LYS A 174 -0.38 23.93 -8.68
N ASP A 175 -0.46 23.94 -7.34
CA ASP A 175 -0.28 22.76 -6.51
C ASP A 175 -1.34 21.67 -6.80
N ALA A 176 -2.60 22.06 -6.99
CA ALA A 176 -3.70 21.16 -7.31
C ALA A 176 -3.62 20.52 -8.71
N LEU A 177 -2.83 21.09 -9.63
CA LEU A 177 -2.61 20.54 -10.97
C LEU A 177 -1.34 19.69 -11.08
N LYS A 178 -0.51 19.64 -10.04
CA LYS A 178 0.69 18.82 -10.04
C LYS A 178 0.30 17.36 -10.21
N ALA A 179 0.92 16.71 -11.19
CA ALA A 179 0.75 15.28 -11.40
C ALA A 179 1.22 14.55 -10.14
N PRO A 180 0.39 13.67 -9.55
CA PRO A 180 0.85 12.84 -8.46
C PRO A 180 1.88 11.85 -9.00
N TYR A 181 2.81 11.48 -8.15
CA TYR A 181 3.68 10.35 -8.38
C TYR A 181 3.64 9.40 -7.20
N GLU A 182 3.84 8.13 -7.47
CA GLU A 182 3.99 7.08 -6.47
C GLU A 182 5.44 6.60 -6.49
N VAL A 183 6.06 6.58 -5.32
CA VAL A 183 7.35 5.93 -5.11
C VAL A 183 7.01 4.51 -4.68
N ARG A 184 7.29 3.56 -5.53
CA ARG A 184 7.13 2.13 -5.30
C ARG A 184 8.48 1.51 -5.00
N ASP A 185 8.53 0.52 -4.12
CA ASP A 185 9.72 -0.32 -4.03
C ASP A 185 9.83 -1.26 -5.25
N MET A 186 10.92 -2.02 -5.31
CA MET A 186 11.17 -3.03 -6.35
C MET A 186 10.15 -4.19 -6.32
N LEU A 187 9.20 -4.20 -5.37
CA LEU A 187 8.12 -5.18 -5.24
C LEU A 187 6.76 -4.60 -5.67
N GLY A 188 6.75 -3.37 -6.19
CA GLY A 188 5.55 -2.67 -6.62
C GLY A 188 4.73 -2.06 -5.49
N LYS A 189 5.16 -2.13 -4.22
CA LYS A 189 4.44 -1.54 -3.08
C LYS A 189 4.68 -0.03 -3.05
N VAL A 190 3.61 0.76 -2.94
CA VAL A 190 3.71 2.23 -2.80
C VAL A 190 4.27 2.59 -1.42
N ILE A 191 5.52 3.05 -1.39
CA ILE A 191 6.27 3.49 -0.21
C ILE A 191 5.94 4.93 0.14
N ALA A 192 5.78 5.78 -0.89
CA ALA A 192 5.42 7.16 -0.69
C ALA A 192 4.61 7.69 -1.87
N ARG A 193 3.86 8.75 -1.63
CA ARG A 193 3.15 9.49 -2.68
C ARG A 193 3.58 10.94 -2.61
N GLY A 194 3.86 11.52 -3.77
CA GLY A 194 4.18 12.93 -3.89
C GLY A 194 3.48 13.55 -5.08
N THR A 195 3.86 14.78 -5.40
CA THR A 195 3.41 15.50 -6.58
C THR A 195 4.61 16.16 -7.24
N ILE A 196 4.68 16.18 -8.57
CA ILE A 196 5.75 16.89 -9.31
C ILE A 196 5.82 18.34 -8.85
N ASP A 197 7.02 18.90 -8.66
CA ASP A 197 7.26 20.23 -8.07
C ASP A 197 6.71 20.41 -6.65
N GLY A 198 6.34 19.32 -5.97
CA GLY A 198 5.94 19.29 -4.56
C GLY A 198 7.12 19.53 -3.61
N GLY A 199 6.83 19.59 -2.31
CA GLY A 199 7.88 19.55 -1.29
C GLY A 199 8.60 18.21 -1.30
N ALA A 200 9.86 18.19 -0.86
CA ALA A 200 10.59 16.93 -0.67
C ALA A 200 9.80 16.01 0.28
N ILE A 201 9.59 14.78 -0.15
CA ILE A 201 8.96 13.74 0.67
C ILE A 201 10.05 12.90 1.33
N GLU A 202 9.86 12.55 2.60
CA GLU A 202 10.77 11.62 3.28
C GLU A 202 10.45 10.20 2.84
N VAL A 203 11.44 9.56 2.24
CA VAL A 203 11.40 8.15 1.84
C VAL A 203 12.62 7.48 2.46
N PRO A 204 12.50 6.25 2.97
CA PRO A 204 13.68 5.52 3.45
C PRO A 204 14.78 5.45 2.38
N ALA A 205 16.02 5.27 2.82
CA ALA A 205 17.11 5.05 1.87
C ALA A 205 16.86 3.71 1.17
N GLY A 206 16.98 3.68 -0.16
CA GLY A 206 16.61 2.53 -0.96
C GLY A 206 16.59 2.81 -2.45
N ILE A 207 16.25 1.78 -3.23
CA ILE A 207 16.04 1.88 -4.67
C ILE A 207 14.55 1.73 -4.93
N TYR A 208 14.00 2.65 -5.72
CA TYR A 208 12.57 2.77 -5.94
C TYR A 208 12.25 2.91 -7.42
N ARG A 209 11.04 2.48 -7.76
CA ARG A 209 10.33 2.79 -8.99
C ARG A 209 9.46 4.01 -8.73
N VAL A 210 9.62 5.10 -9.49
CA VAL A 210 8.77 6.29 -9.35
C VAL A 210 7.83 6.39 -10.53
N GLU A 211 6.53 6.23 -10.29
CA GLU A 211 5.48 6.30 -11.30
C GLU A 211 4.76 7.64 -11.21
N VAL A 212 4.90 8.49 -12.22
CA VAL A 212 4.12 9.71 -12.34
C VAL A 212 2.82 9.40 -13.08
N ALA A 213 1.70 9.75 -12.46
CA ALA A 213 0.39 9.64 -13.08
C ALA A 213 0.26 10.68 -14.21
N ALA A 214 0.17 10.19 -15.44
CA ALA A 214 -0.11 10.96 -16.64
C ALA A 214 -0.99 10.13 -17.60
N SER A 215 -1.43 10.72 -18.71
CA SER A 215 -2.22 10.01 -19.74
C SER A 215 -1.50 8.79 -20.30
N SER A 216 -0.16 8.83 -20.30
CA SER A 216 0.72 7.67 -20.36
C SER A 216 1.58 7.72 -19.09
N PRO A 217 1.52 6.73 -18.18
CA PRO A 217 2.29 6.76 -16.94
C PRO A 217 3.79 6.90 -17.24
N LEU A 218 4.45 7.90 -16.64
CA LEU A 218 5.90 8.02 -16.72
C LEU A 218 6.48 7.19 -15.59
N VAL A 219 7.22 6.15 -15.95
CA VAL A 219 7.83 5.24 -14.98
C VAL A 219 9.33 5.49 -14.95
N MET A 220 9.87 5.75 -13.77
CA MET A 220 11.29 5.92 -13.54
C MET A 220 11.80 4.78 -12.67
N GLU A 221 12.53 3.86 -13.28
CA GLU A 221 13.11 2.72 -12.57
C GLU A 221 14.46 3.07 -11.92
N GLY A 222 14.79 2.38 -10.84
CA GLY A 222 16.11 2.46 -10.21
C GLY A 222 16.43 3.81 -9.54
N VAL A 223 15.42 4.53 -9.04
CA VAL A 223 15.60 5.78 -8.30
C VAL A 223 16.25 5.49 -6.95
N ARG A 224 17.52 5.86 -6.80
CA ARG A 224 18.28 5.70 -5.56
C ARG A 224 18.07 6.88 -4.63
N ILE A 225 17.58 6.62 -3.41
CA ILE A 225 17.47 7.59 -2.33
C ILE A 225 18.51 7.25 -1.26
N GLU A 226 19.36 8.21 -0.90
CA GLU A 226 20.40 8.05 0.12
C GLU A 226 20.01 8.75 1.44
N ALA A 227 20.37 8.14 2.57
CA ALA A 227 20.06 8.70 3.88
C ALA A 227 20.69 10.11 4.05
N GLY A 228 19.86 11.10 4.41
CA GLY A 228 20.31 12.47 4.67
C GLY A 228 20.66 13.29 3.43
N ARG A 229 20.35 12.82 2.22
CA ARG A 229 20.54 13.56 0.96
C ARG A 229 19.20 13.75 0.23
N GLU A 230 19.05 14.92 -0.38
CA GLU A 230 17.93 15.18 -1.28
C GLU A 230 18.24 14.57 -2.65
N THR A 231 17.35 13.71 -3.14
CA THR A 231 17.40 13.17 -4.51
C THR A 231 16.39 13.94 -5.35
N ARG A 232 16.86 14.60 -6.41
CA ARG A 232 16.01 15.36 -7.32
C ARG A 232 15.87 14.63 -8.65
N LEU A 233 14.62 14.46 -9.06
CA LEU A 233 14.22 13.90 -10.35
C LEU A 233 13.59 15.04 -11.15
N ASP A 234 14.30 15.50 -12.18
CA ASP A 234 13.83 16.57 -13.05
C ASP A 234 13.19 15.94 -14.29
N VAL A 235 11.89 16.14 -14.46
CA VAL A 235 11.12 15.64 -15.61
C VAL A 235 11.05 16.75 -16.67
N ASN A 236 11.89 16.66 -17.69
CA ASN A 236 11.99 17.64 -18.78
C ASN A 236 11.30 17.11 -20.04
N LYS A 237 10.62 17.97 -20.80
CA LYS A 237 10.03 17.62 -22.10
C LYS A 237 10.90 18.20 -23.22
N GLU A 238 11.66 17.34 -23.91
CA GLU A 238 12.40 17.72 -25.12
C GLU A 238 11.69 17.12 -26.35
N GLY A 239 10.88 17.95 -27.02
CA GLY A 239 10.10 17.51 -28.19
C GLY A 239 8.94 16.57 -27.85
N SER A 240 8.84 15.45 -28.57
CA SER A 240 7.84 14.39 -28.35
C SER A 240 8.24 13.41 -27.25
N GLU A 241 9.45 13.53 -26.70
CA GLU A 241 10.03 12.64 -25.69
C GLU A 241 10.18 13.39 -24.35
N ILE A 242 10.00 12.65 -23.25
CA ILE A 242 10.17 13.15 -21.89
C ILE A 242 11.53 12.62 -21.41
N ALA A 243 12.47 13.52 -21.16
CA ALA A 243 13.79 13.22 -20.62
C ALA A 243 13.79 13.40 -19.09
N VAL A 244 14.45 12.50 -18.37
CA VAL A 244 14.58 12.57 -16.91
C VAL A 244 16.03 12.81 -16.53
N ASP A 245 16.31 13.94 -15.88
CA ASP A 245 17.63 14.23 -15.31
C ASP A 245 17.63 13.90 -13.81
N ARG A 246 18.73 13.31 -13.33
CA ARG A 246 18.87 12.79 -11.97
C ARG A 246 20.02 13.53 -11.29
N SER A 247 19.73 14.25 -10.22
CA SER A 247 20.77 14.91 -9.42
C SER A 247 20.65 14.57 -7.94
N ILE A 248 21.80 14.31 -7.31
CA ILE A 248 21.92 14.04 -5.87
C ILE A 248 22.49 15.30 -5.22
N GLY A 249 21.72 15.90 -4.31
CA GLY A 249 22.11 17.11 -3.58
C GLY A 249 23.18 16.85 -2.51
N ALA A 250 23.88 17.91 -2.10
CA ALA A 250 24.81 17.87 -0.97
C ALA A 250 24.07 17.53 0.35
N PRO A 251 24.72 16.85 1.32
CA PRO A 251 24.08 16.47 2.58
C PRO A 251 23.56 17.71 3.32
N GLY A 252 22.26 17.70 3.60
CA GLY A 252 21.57 18.78 4.30
C GLY A 252 21.84 18.73 5.81
N THR A 253 21.90 19.91 6.44
CA THR A 253 21.93 20.01 7.91
C THR A 253 20.55 19.62 8.46
N PRO A 254 20.44 18.80 9.53
CA PRO A 254 19.13 18.42 10.07
C PRO A 254 18.30 19.64 10.45
N LEU A 255 17.05 19.70 9.98
CA LEU A 255 16.06 20.66 10.45
C LEU A 255 15.90 20.49 11.97
N ALA A 256 16.19 21.56 12.71
CA ALA A 256 16.13 21.57 14.16
C ALA A 256 14.72 21.23 14.65
N ARG A 257 14.62 20.24 15.55
CA ARG A 257 13.45 20.05 16.41
C ARG A 257 13.28 21.33 17.24
N GLU A 258 12.16 22.04 17.05
CA GLU A 258 11.75 23.09 17.97
C GLU A 258 11.59 22.51 19.39
N THR A 259 12.37 23.06 20.30
CA THR A 259 12.42 22.71 21.71
C THR A 259 11.29 23.44 22.46
N GLY A 260 10.32 22.67 22.94
CA GLY A 260 9.36 23.10 23.96
C GLY A 260 9.91 22.88 25.37
N THR A 261 10.23 24.01 25.99
CA THR A 261 10.66 24.33 27.36
C THR A 261 10.17 23.41 28.51
N THR A 262 11.12 22.93 29.35
CA THR A 262 10.90 22.53 30.76
C THR A 262 10.98 23.76 31.68
N PRO A 263 10.32 23.76 32.86
CA PRO A 263 11.08 23.39 34.08
C PRO A 263 10.23 22.73 35.19
N GLY A 264 10.90 21.95 36.07
CA GLY A 264 10.37 21.59 37.38
C GLY A 264 10.89 20.26 37.91
N SER A 265 12.02 20.30 38.63
CA SER A 265 12.58 19.20 39.41
C SER A 265 11.72 18.86 40.63
N GLU A 266 11.62 17.58 40.99
CA GLU A 266 11.84 17.11 42.35
C GLU A 266 12.06 15.59 42.39
N THR A 267 12.95 15.20 43.29
CA THR A 267 13.66 13.91 43.43
C THR A 267 12.90 12.88 44.26
N ALA A 268 13.08 11.57 43.98
CA ALA A 268 13.21 10.53 45.01
C ALA A 268 13.85 9.23 44.47
N ASP A 269 14.80 8.74 45.25
CA ASP A 269 15.66 7.55 45.12
C ASP A 269 14.96 6.20 44.91
N ALA A 270 15.64 5.30 44.17
CA ALA A 270 16.15 4.03 44.73
C ALA A 270 17.04 3.26 43.73
N ALA A 271 18.36 3.34 43.98
CA ALA A 271 19.38 2.29 43.90
C ALA A 271 18.86 0.81 43.95
N LEU A 272 19.49 -0.25 43.44
CA LEU A 272 20.84 -0.55 42.94
C LEU A 272 20.83 -1.96 42.27
N ARG A 273 21.65 -2.09 41.22
CA ARG A 273 22.40 -3.23 40.61
C ARG A 273 22.23 -4.71 41.06
N GLU A 274 22.49 -5.55 40.05
CA GLU A 274 22.69 -7.02 40.01
C GLU A 274 23.62 -7.65 41.07
N ALA A 275 23.45 -8.97 41.25
CA ALA A 275 24.46 -9.89 41.80
C ALA A 275 24.31 -11.33 41.23
N PRO A 276 25.35 -12.20 41.30
CA PRO A 276 25.66 -13.26 40.32
C PRO A 276 25.56 -14.73 40.84
N ALA A 277 26.18 -15.65 40.07
CA ALA A 277 26.11 -17.11 40.10
C ALA A 277 26.94 -17.88 41.17
N GLY A 278 26.59 -19.17 41.34
CA GLY A 278 27.33 -20.28 42.00
C GLY A 278 26.50 -20.98 43.10
N GLY A 279 26.41 -22.30 43.32
CA GLY A 279 26.99 -23.52 42.76
C GLY A 279 27.06 -24.62 43.86
N GLN A 280 26.71 -25.88 43.54
CA GLN A 280 27.14 -27.19 44.11
C GLN A 280 26.03 -28.23 44.44
N ALA A 281 26.38 -29.50 44.12
CA ALA A 281 25.61 -30.76 44.20
C ALA A 281 25.62 -31.41 45.61
N PRO A 282 24.88 -32.53 45.83
CA PRO A 282 25.55 -33.85 45.77
C PRO A 282 24.71 -35.10 45.34
N ARG A 283 25.42 -36.06 44.75
CA ARG A 283 25.45 -37.56 44.88
C ARG A 283 24.19 -38.47 44.74
N ARG A 284 24.36 -39.51 43.89
CA ARG A 284 23.67 -40.85 43.79
C ARG A 284 24.34 -41.86 44.77
N PRO A 285 23.92 -43.15 45.00
CA PRO A 285 22.95 -44.07 44.30
C PRO A 285 22.09 -44.92 45.32
N PRO A 286 21.57 -46.17 45.08
CA PRO A 286 21.30 -46.97 43.87
C PRO A 286 19.86 -47.52 43.73
N SER A 287 19.65 -48.27 42.63
CA SER A 287 18.52 -49.08 42.18
C SER A 287 17.78 -49.94 43.23
N ALA A 288 16.44 -50.00 43.14
CA ALA A 288 15.65 -51.23 42.95
C ALA A 288 14.12 -50.98 43.03
N THR A 289 13.38 -51.75 42.21
CA THR A 289 12.00 -52.24 42.41
C THR A 289 10.81 -51.28 42.39
N SER A 290 9.97 -51.47 41.38
CA SER A 290 8.58 -51.04 41.25
C SER A 290 7.68 -51.60 42.37
N PRO A 291 6.67 -50.83 42.84
CA PRO A 291 5.43 -51.37 43.39
C PRO A 291 4.22 -51.04 42.48
N PRO A 292 3.06 -51.70 42.70
CA PRO A 292 2.14 -52.04 41.62
C PRO A 292 1.18 -50.90 41.22
N ALA A 293 0.74 -50.99 39.97
CA ALA A 293 -0.39 -50.26 39.44
C ALA A 293 -1.63 -50.47 40.32
N THR A 294 -2.16 -49.38 40.86
CA THR A 294 -3.51 -49.36 41.41
C THR A 294 -4.46 -49.21 40.22
N SER A 295 -5.22 -50.26 39.92
CA SER A 295 -6.19 -50.32 38.85
C SER A 295 -7.34 -49.35 39.10
N ALA A 296 -7.40 -48.25 38.34
CA ALA A 296 -8.66 -47.57 38.06
C ALA A 296 -9.52 -48.47 37.16
N PRO A 297 -10.86 -48.50 37.33
CA PRO A 297 -11.70 -49.43 36.58
C PRO A 297 -11.72 -49.04 35.11
N ALA A 298 -11.46 -50.00 34.23
CA ALA A 298 -11.70 -49.88 32.80
C ALA A 298 -13.18 -49.54 32.58
N ALA A 299 -13.45 -48.31 32.14
CA ALA A 299 -14.77 -47.90 31.69
C ALA A 299 -15.20 -48.85 30.56
N SER A 300 -16.38 -49.45 30.71
CA SER A 300 -16.96 -50.33 29.69
C SER A 300 -17.15 -49.54 28.37
N PRO A 301 -16.95 -50.15 27.19
CA PRO A 301 -17.01 -49.48 25.89
C PRO A 301 -18.35 -48.76 25.60
N SER A 302 -19.42 -49.09 26.33
CA SER A 302 -20.73 -48.41 26.26
C SER A 302 -20.73 -46.99 26.87
N GLY A 303 -19.92 -46.71 27.88
CA GLY A 303 -19.90 -45.41 28.56
C GLY A 303 -19.15 -44.32 27.78
N THR A 304 -18.05 -44.71 27.11
CA THR A 304 -17.27 -43.79 26.27
C THR A 304 -18.08 -43.35 25.05
N ALA A 305 -18.77 -44.27 24.37
CA ALA A 305 -19.61 -43.95 23.21
C ALA A 305 -20.75 -42.98 23.57
N ALA A 306 -21.42 -43.18 24.70
CA ALA A 306 -22.46 -42.27 25.18
C ALA A 306 -21.91 -40.87 25.54
N THR A 307 -20.69 -40.82 26.10
CA THR A 307 -20.01 -39.56 26.42
C THR A 307 -19.62 -38.79 25.16
N VAL A 308 -19.08 -39.47 24.16
CA VAL A 308 -18.75 -38.88 22.84
C VAL A 308 -20.00 -38.30 22.18
N ALA A 309 -21.11 -39.05 22.14
CA ALA A 309 -22.36 -38.58 21.55
C ALA A 309 -22.88 -37.29 22.23
N ARG A 310 -22.87 -37.24 23.56
CA ARG A 310 -23.27 -36.05 24.32
C ARG A 310 -22.35 -34.84 24.05
N LEU A 311 -21.04 -35.05 24.01
CA LEU A 311 -20.08 -33.97 23.74
C LEU A 311 -20.24 -33.41 22.32
N LEU A 312 -20.52 -34.25 21.32
CA LEU A 312 -20.80 -33.82 19.95
C LEU A 312 -22.08 -32.98 19.88
N GLU A 313 -23.16 -33.41 20.53
CA GLU A 313 -24.42 -32.64 20.59
C GLU A 313 -24.21 -31.26 21.25
N GLU A 314 -23.45 -31.21 22.35
CA GLU A 314 -23.08 -29.96 23.00
C GLU A 314 -22.20 -29.08 22.10
N ALA A 315 -21.29 -29.67 21.32
CA ALA A 315 -20.42 -28.96 20.38
C ALA A 315 -21.25 -28.31 19.26
N GLU A 316 -22.17 -29.03 18.62
CA GLU A 316 -23.03 -28.49 17.58
C GLU A 316 -23.93 -27.37 18.11
N ARG A 317 -24.49 -27.52 19.31
CA ARG A 317 -25.28 -26.45 19.94
C ARG A 317 -24.44 -25.18 20.18
N LEU A 318 -23.19 -25.32 20.62
CA LEU A 318 -22.29 -24.17 20.79
C LEU A 318 -21.88 -23.56 19.44
N PHE A 319 -21.74 -24.39 18.41
CA PHE A 319 -21.46 -23.95 17.04
C PHE A 319 -22.60 -23.08 16.50
N GLU A 320 -23.85 -23.52 16.64
CA GLU A 320 -25.05 -22.76 16.25
C GLU A 320 -25.16 -21.42 16.99
N GLN A 321 -24.73 -21.37 18.25
CA GLN A 321 -24.65 -20.15 19.06
C GLN A 321 -23.45 -19.25 18.70
N LYS A 322 -22.65 -19.60 17.69
CA LYS A 322 -21.41 -18.92 17.29
C LYS A 322 -20.33 -18.85 18.39
N LYS A 323 -20.40 -19.72 19.40
CA LYS A 323 -19.37 -19.85 20.44
C LYS A 323 -18.27 -20.80 19.96
N LEU A 324 -17.56 -20.40 18.90
CA LEU A 324 -16.70 -21.32 18.15
C LEU A 324 -15.38 -21.63 18.87
N THR A 325 -14.61 -20.60 19.21
CA THR A 325 -13.33 -20.72 19.94
C THR A 325 -13.33 -20.01 21.29
N THR A 326 -14.28 -19.09 21.52
CA THR A 326 -14.39 -18.30 22.74
C THR A 326 -15.78 -18.47 23.38
N PRO A 327 -15.90 -18.53 24.73
CA PRO A 327 -14.81 -18.49 25.72
C PRO A 327 -13.94 -19.76 25.72
N GLU A 328 -12.70 -19.66 26.22
CA GLU A 328 -11.80 -20.81 26.34
C GLU A 328 -12.40 -21.84 27.32
N GLY A 329 -12.33 -23.13 26.96
CA GLY A 329 -12.95 -24.21 27.74
C GLY A 329 -14.47 -24.36 27.57
N GLU A 330 -15.18 -23.32 27.12
CA GLU A 330 -16.64 -23.28 26.95
C GLU A 330 -17.09 -23.02 25.51
N SER A 331 -16.36 -23.57 24.53
CA SER A 331 -16.60 -23.35 23.11
C SER A 331 -16.86 -24.66 22.36
N ALA A 332 -17.38 -24.56 21.13
CA ALA A 332 -17.53 -25.72 20.25
C ALA A 332 -16.20 -26.44 20.06
N LEU A 333 -15.10 -25.68 19.89
CA LEU A 333 -13.74 -26.23 19.78
C LEU A 333 -13.33 -27.03 21.03
N SER A 334 -13.65 -26.56 22.25
CA SER A 334 -13.28 -27.30 23.47
C SER A 334 -14.01 -28.64 23.57
N ARG A 335 -15.26 -28.70 23.10
CA ARG A 335 -16.04 -29.95 23.05
C ARG A 335 -15.53 -30.91 21.97
N TYR A 336 -15.24 -30.44 20.77
CA TYR A 336 -14.63 -31.30 19.74
C TYR A 336 -13.25 -31.82 20.17
N ARG A 337 -12.42 -30.99 20.83
CA ARG A 337 -11.14 -31.45 21.40
C ARG A 337 -11.32 -32.49 22.50
N ALA A 338 -12.34 -32.34 23.35
CA ALA A 338 -12.66 -33.35 24.35
C ALA A 338 -13.09 -34.68 23.72
N VAL A 339 -13.81 -34.65 22.59
CA VAL A 339 -14.12 -35.86 21.80
C VAL A 339 -12.83 -36.48 21.26
N LEU A 340 -11.95 -35.70 20.63
CA LEU A 340 -10.68 -36.20 20.07
C LEU A 340 -9.70 -36.74 21.14
N ALA A 341 -9.82 -36.29 22.39
CA ALA A 341 -9.06 -36.84 23.50
C ALA A 341 -9.55 -38.25 23.91
N LEU A 342 -10.82 -38.59 23.64
CA LEU A 342 -11.41 -39.91 23.90
C LEU A 342 -11.32 -40.84 22.68
N ASP A 343 -11.50 -40.27 21.50
CA ASP A 343 -11.50 -40.94 20.19
C ASP A 343 -10.76 -40.06 19.16
N PRO A 344 -9.43 -40.22 19.04
CA PRO A 344 -8.60 -39.40 18.14
C PRO A 344 -8.99 -39.48 16.66
N ASP A 345 -9.67 -40.57 16.27
CA ASP A 345 -10.09 -40.82 14.89
C ASP A 345 -11.53 -40.42 14.61
N ASN A 346 -12.19 -39.74 15.55
CA ASN A 346 -13.57 -39.32 15.40
C ASN A 346 -13.76 -38.30 14.25
N GLU A 347 -14.28 -38.75 13.12
CA GLU A 347 -14.44 -37.89 11.94
C GLU A 347 -15.44 -36.75 12.14
N ALA A 348 -16.47 -36.93 12.98
CA ALA A 348 -17.42 -35.86 13.26
C ALA A 348 -16.75 -34.70 14.02
N ALA A 349 -15.89 -35.00 15.00
CA ALA A 349 -15.13 -33.98 15.71
C ALA A 349 -14.08 -33.29 14.82
N LYS A 350 -13.36 -34.06 13.97
CA LYS A 350 -12.43 -33.48 12.99
C LYS A 350 -13.16 -32.55 12.03
N GLU A 351 -14.31 -32.97 11.50
CA GLU A 351 -15.13 -32.16 10.59
C GLU A 351 -15.68 -30.90 11.28
N GLY A 352 -16.13 -31.01 12.53
CA GLY A 352 -16.53 -29.85 13.33
C GLY A 352 -15.44 -28.80 13.46
N ILE A 353 -14.19 -29.22 13.70
CA ILE A 353 -13.04 -28.30 13.75
C ILE A 353 -12.76 -27.68 12.37
N ARG A 354 -12.83 -28.46 11.27
CA ARG A 354 -12.69 -27.93 9.90
C ARG A 354 -13.76 -26.87 9.60
N ARG A 355 -15.01 -27.09 10.02
CA ARG A 355 -16.11 -26.11 9.89
C ARG A 355 -15.86 -24.84 10.70
N ILE A 356 -15.27 -24.94 11.89
CA ILE A 356 -14.88 -23.76 12.69
C ILE A 356 -13.83 -22.96 11.93
N VAL A 357 -12.79 -23.62 11.41
CA VAL A 357 -11.73 -22.97 10.62
C VAL A 357 -12.33 -22.27 9.39
N ALA A 358 -13.14 -22.97 8.59
CA ALA A 358 -13.79 -22.42 7.41
C ALA A 358 -14.64 -21.18 7.73
N THR A 359 -15.41 -21.22 8.81
CA THR A 359 -16.23 -20.08 9.25
C THR A 359 -15.38 -18.85 9.56
N TYR A 360 -14.25 -19.02 10.25
CA TYR A 360 -13.34 -17.91 10.54
C TYR A 360 -12.60 -17.40 9.31
N VAL A 361 -12.23 -18.28 8.38
CA VAL A 361 -11.63 -17.88 7.09
C VAL A 361 -12.62 -17.04 6.27
N ASP A 362 -13.89 -17.43 6.22
CA ASP A 362 -14.94 -16.64 5.55
C ASP A 362 -15.11 -15.25 6.17
N TRP A 363 -15.12 -15.17 7.51
CA TRP A 363 -15.19 -13.88 8.21
C TRP A 363 -13.94 -13.04 8.02
N ALA A 364 -12.75 -13.66 7.99
CA ALA A 364 -11.49 -12.99 7.71
C ALA A 364 -11.49 -12.35 6.31
N ARG A 365 -11.86 -13.13 5.29
CA ARG A 365 -12.00 -12.65 3.91
C ARG A 365 -12.98 -11.47 3.81
N ALA A 366 -14.18 -11.63 4.36
CA ALA A 366 -15.18 -10.57 4.34
C ALA A 366 -14.73 -9.30 5.11
N ALA A 367 -13.90 -9.45 6.16
CA ALA A 367 -13.31 -8.30 6.85
C ALA A 367 -12.26 -7.60 6.00
N GLY A 368 -11.40 -8.35 5.30
CA GLY A 368 -10.41 -7.82 4.35
C GLY A 368 -11.05 -7.03 3.21
N GLU A 369 -12.13 -7.55 2.60
CA GLU A 369 -12.88 -6.87 1.53
C GLU A 369 -13.48 -5.52 1.97
N ARG A 370 -13.72 -5.34 3.28
CA ARG A 370 -14.21 -4.08 3.87
C ARG A 370 -13.09 -3.18 4.40
N GLY A 371 -11.82 -3.57 4.25
CA GLY A 371 -10.67 -2.87 4.81
C GLY A 371 -10.57 -2.95 6.34
N ASP A 372 -11.32 -3.84 7.01
CA ASP A 372 -11.24 -4.03 8.47
C ASP A 372 -10.13 -5.02 8.82
N THR A 373 -8.89 -4.59 8.66
CA THR A 373 -7.70 -5.45 8.81
C THR A 373 -7.54 -5.95 10.25
N ARG A 374 -8.04 -5.20 11.26
CA ARG A 374 -8.04 -5.64 12.65
C ARG A 374 -8.90 -6.88 12.85
N LYS A 375 -10.12 -6.90 12.29
CA LYS A 375 -10.98 -8.08 12.36
C LYS A 375 -10.44 -9.24 11.52
N GLN A 376 -9.87 -8.95 10.35
CA GLN A 376 -9.24 -9.97 9.49
C GLN A 376 -8.18 -10.77 10.26
N VAL A 377 -7.20 -10.09 10.88
CA VAL A 377 -6.18 -10.72 11.72
C VAL A 377 -6.81 -11.51 12.87
N ALA A 378 -7.73 -10.91 13.61
CA ALA A 378 -8.35 -11.56 14.77
C ALA A 378 -9.15 -12.83 14.40
N TYR A 379 -9.70 -12.90 13.17
CA TYR A 379 -10.36 -14.10 12.68
C TYR A 379 -9.35 -15.17 12.24
N LEU A 380 -8.25 -14.81 11.59
CA LEU A 380 -7.17 -15.74 11.23
C LEU A 380 -6.51 -16.34 12.47
N GLU A 381 -6.24 -15.54 13.50
CA GLU A 381 -5.73 -16.03 14.79
C GLU A 381 -6.69 -17.02 15.47
N ARG A 382 -8.01 -16.78 15.37
CA ARG A 382 -9.03 -17.71 15.88
C ARG A 382 -9.11 -18.99 15.05
N ALA A 383 -8.95 -18.91 13.74
CA ALA A 383 -8.83 -20.09 12.88
C ALA A 383 -7.58 -20.92 13.25
N LEU A 384 -6.44 -20.26 13.46
CA LEU A 384 -5.18 -20.89 13.89
C LEU A 384 -5.27 -21.44 15.32
N THR A 385 -6.13 -20.88 16.16
CA THR A 385 -6.44 -21.45 17.47
C THR A 385 -7.13 -22.80 17.32
N ALA A 386 -7.98 -22.98 16.31
CA ALA A 386 -8.67 -24.25 16.03
C ALA A 386 -7.73 -25.28 15.40
N ASP A 387 -6.97 -24.88 14.39
CA ASP A 387 -5.99 -25.73 13.70
C ASP A 387 -4.60 -25.04 13.58
N PRO A 388 -3.73 -25.18 14.60
CA PRO A 388 -2.44 -24.48 14.65
C PRO A 388 -1.38 -24.97 13.65
N ARG A 389 -1.63 -26.12 13.00
CA ARG A 389 -0.70 -26.78 12.06
C ARG A 389 -1.21 -26.72 10.62
N ASN A 390 -2.19 -25.88 10.35
CA ASN A 390 -2.70 -25.66 9.00
C ASN A 390 -1.75 -24.75 8.22
N ALA A 391 -0.99 -25.34 7.29
CA ALA A 391 0.02 -24.60 6.52
C ALA A 391 -0.60 -23.51 5.62
N ASP A 392 -1.73 -23.80 4.96
CA ASP A 392 -2.42 -22.84 4.09
C ASP A 392 -2.91 -21.63 4.88
N LEU A 393 -3.46 -21.86 6.07
CA LEU A 393 -3.90 -20.78 6.95
C LEU A 393 -2.74 -19.96 7.50
N LEU A 394 -1.61 -20.60 7.83
CA LEU A 394 -0.38 -19.90 8.20
C LEU A 394 0.11 -19.05 7.03
N PHE A 395 0.04 -19.54 5.80
CA PHE A 395 0.43 -18.76 4.62
C PHE A 395 -0.46 -17.53 4.43
N ILE A 396 -1.79 -17.67 4.51
CA ILE A 396 -2.74 -16.55 4.44
C ILE A 396 -2.47 -15.55 5.57
N TYR A 397 -2.19 -16.04 6.78
CA TYR A 397 -1.87 -15.18 7.92
C TYR A 397 -0.54 -14.44 7.73
N GLY A 398 0.48 -15.11 7.23
CA GLY A 398 1.77 -14.51 6.87
C GLY A 398 1.59 -13.39 5.83
N GLY A 399 0.81 -13.62 4.77
CA GLY A 399 0.49 -12.60 3.78
C GLY A 399 -0.24 -11.39 4.37
N THR A 400 -1.25 -11.63 5.22
CA THR A 400 -1.96 -10.56 5.92
C THR A 400 -1.03 -9.73 6.83
N LEU A 401 -0.03 -10.37 7.45
CA LEU A 401 0.98 -9.67 8.24
C LEU A 401 1.96 -8.87 7.38
N MET A 402 2.27 -9.32 6.16
CA MET A 402 3.06 -8.56 5.19
C MET A 402 2.36 -7.25 4.80
N ASP A 403 1.06 -7.32 4.50
CA ASP A 403 0.24 -6.15 4.14
C ASP A 403 0.17 -5.13 5.29
N LEU A 404 0.25 -5.62 6.53
CA LEU A 404 0.30 -4.82 7.75
C LEU A 404 1.70 -4.35 8.16
N GLU A 405 2.71 -4.62 7.34
CA GLU A 405 4.13 -4.29 7.61
C GLU A 405 4.69 -4.94 8.88
N ARG A 406 4.04 -5.99 9.38
CA ARG A 406 4.49 -6.78 10.54
C ARG A 406 5.48 -7.86 10.09
N TYR A 407 6.55 -7.42 9.42
CA TYR A 407 7.45 -8.28 8.66
C TYR A 407 8.17 -9.35 9.49
N SER A 408 8.62 -9.00 10.71
CA SER A 408 9.27 -9.98 11.59
C SER A 408 8.33 -11.11 11.98
N GLU A 409 7.06 -10.81 12.27
CA GLU A 409 6.04 -11.81 12.60
C GLU A 409 5.63 -12.62 11.37
N ALA A 410 5.48 -11.96 10.21
CA ALA A 410 5.19 -12.63 8.94
C ALA A 410 6.27 -13.67 8.61
N ALA A 411 7.54 -13.32 8.78
CA ALA A 411 8.65 -14.24 8.54
C ALA A 411 8.57 -15.50 9.41
N GLU A 412 8.29 -15.35 10.71
CA GLU A 412 8.11 -16.49 11.62
C GLU A 412 6.92 -17.37 11.23
N VAL A 413 5.83 -16.75 10.80
CA VAL A 413 4.62 -17.46 10.35
C VAL A 413 4.88 -18.25 9.05
N PHE A 414 5.55 -17.65 8.07
CA PHE A 414 5.95 -18.34 6.85
C PHE A 414 6.96 -19.46 7.11
N GLU A 415 7.93 -19.25 8.00
CA GLU A 415 8.88 -20.29 8.43
C GLU A 415 8.16 -21.48 9.07
N ARG A 416 7.11 -21.21 9.87
CA ARG A 416 6.23 -22.26 10.41
C ARG A 416 5.46 -22.99 9.30
N ALA A 417 4.87 -22.27 8.35
CA ALA A 417 4.19 -22.89 7.20
C ALA A 417 5.15 -23.79 6.42
N ALA A 418 6.35 -23.29 6.10
CA ALA A 418 7.41 -24.02 5.42
C ALA A 418 7.86 -25.29 6.19
N SER A 419 7.77 -25.32 7.52
CA SER A 419 8.11 -26.52 8.30
C SER A 419 7.05 -27.63 8.24
N LEU A 420 5.84 -27.31 7.76
CA LEU A 420 4.69 -28.22 7.71
C LEU A 420 4.42 -28.76 6.30
N LEU A 421 4.89 -28.06 5.26
CA LEU A 421 4.68 -28.40 3.86
C LEU A 421 5.67 -29.46 3.36
N SER A 422 5.20 -30.34 2.48
CA SER A 422 6.09 -31.24 1.72
C SER A 422 6.92 -30.49 0.68
N ASP A 423 6.32 -29.48 0.06
CA ASP A 423 7.00 -28.50 -0.79
C ASP A 423 6.94 -27.12 -0.12
N PRO A 424 8.02 -26.71 0.57
CA PRO A 424 8.05 -25.45 1.30
C PRO A 424 8.56 -24.27 0.45
N THR A 425 8.70 -24.44 -0.87
CA THR A 425 9.47 -23.52 -1.70
C THR A 425 8.88 -22.12 -1.73
N GLU A 426 7.57 -22.02 -1.99
CA GLU A 426 6.84 -20.75 -1.96
C GLU A 426 6.88 -20.11 -0.56
N ALA A 427 6.54 -20.88 0.49
CA ALA A 427 6.58 -20.38 1.86
C ALA A 427 7.98 -19.89 2.28
N ARG A 428 9.06 -20.53 1.81
CA ARG A 428 10.43 -20.05 2.03
C ARG A 428 10.74 -18.78 1.24
N PHE A 429 10.26 -18.68 0.01
CA PHE A 429 10.43 -17.46 -0.79
C PHE A 429 9.83 -16.27 -0.04
N PHE A 430 8.57 -16.38 0.40
CA PHE A 430 7.91 -15.33 1.17
C PHE A 430 8.52 -15.12 2.56
N ALA A 431 9.07 -16.15 3.21
CA ALA A 431 9.87 -15.95 4.42
C ALA A 431 11.13 -15.12 4.16
N GLY A 432 11.81 -15.35 3.02
CA GLY A 432 12.95 -14.53 2.56
C GLY A 432 12.56 -13.08 2.35
N MET A 433 11.44 -12.84 1.63
CA MET A 433 10.87 -11.52 1.42
C MET A 433 10.52 -10.80 2.73
N ALA A 434 9.88 -11.51 3.66
CA ALA A 434 9.52 -10.99 4.96
C ALA A 434 10.76 -10.63 5.80
N ARG A 435 11.81 -11.47 5.78
CA ARG A 435 13.08 -11.17 6.46
C ARG A 435 13.79 -9.96 5.85
N LEU A 436 13.76 -9.81 4.53
CA LEU A 436 14.35 -8.65 3.86
C LEU A 436 13.65 -7.36 4.26
N ASN A 437 12.31 -7.34 4.22
CA ASN A 437 11.51 -6.18 4.65
C ASN A 437 11.61 -5.89 6.16
N ALA A 438 11.96 -6.91 6.96
CA ALA A 438 12.23 -6.77 8.39
C ALA A 438 13.65 -6.26 8.71
N ASP A 439 14.41 -5.78 7.71
CA ASP A 439 15.81 -5.36 7.83
C ASP A 439 16.73 -6.47 8.39
N GLN A 440 16.50 -7.71 7.94
CA GLN A 440 17.29 -8.90 8.32
C GLN A 440 17.89 -9.58 7.08
N PRO A 441 18.77 -8.89 6.32
CA PRO A 441 19.25 -9.35 5.03
C PRO A 441 20.01 -10.69 5.08
N GLU A 442 20.79 -10.97 6.12
CA GLU A 442 21.52 -12.23 6.26
C GLU A 442 20.57 -13.42 6.43
N LYS A 443 19.44 -13.23 7.11
CA LYS A 443 18.41 -14.28 7.24
C LYS A 443 17.65 -14.46 5.94
N ALA A 444 17.42 -13.39 5.18
CA ALA A 444 16.80 -13.45 3.87
C ALA A 444 17.63 -14.28 2.88
N LEU A 445 18.97 -14.09 2.86
CA LEU A 445 19.88 -14.88 2.03
C LEU A 445 19.72 -16.38 2.23
N ALA A 446 19.59 -16.83 3.48
CA ALA A 446 19.45 -18.25 3.80
C ALA A 446 18.15 -18.85 3.23
N HIS A 447 17.11 -18.05 3.02
CA HIS A 447 15.86 -18.48 2.40
C HIS A 447 15.97 -18.48 0.88
N PHE A 448 16.42 -17.38 0.27
CA PHE A 448 16.56 -17.29 -1.19
C PHE A 448 17.53 -18.32 -1.76
N SER A 449 18.67 -18.54 -1.09
CA SER A 449 19.65 -19.55 -1.51
C SER A 449 19.07 -20.96 -1.56
N ARG A 450 18.16 -21.30 -0.63
CA ARG A 450 17.45 -22.58 -0.64
C ARG A 450 16.43 -22.67 -1.77
N VAL A 451 15.70 -21.58 -2.06
CA VAL A 451 14.72 -21.54 -3.14
C VAL A 451 15.39 -21.62 -4.51
N ARG A 452 16.51 -20.91 -4.73
CA ARG A 452 17.29 -20.97 -5.99
C ARG A 452 17.83 -22.38 -6.31
N GLN A 453 17.97 -23.24 -5.30
CA GLN A 453 18.40 -24.64 -5.46
C GLN A 453 17.25 -25.61 -5.78
N THR A 454 16.01 -25.12 -5.92
CA THR A 454 14.84 -25.92 -6.30
C THR A 454 14.56 -25.83 -7.79
N GLU A 455 13.68 -26.70 -8.32
CA GLU A 455 13.15 -26.61 -9.70
C GLU A 455 11.79 -25.90 -9.76
N SER A 456 11.50 -25.03 -8.78
CA SER A 456 10.24 -24.26 -8.74
C SER A 456 10.27 -23.04 -9.67
N GLU A 457 9.09 -22.49 -9.97
CA GLU A 457 8.95 -21.22 -10.69
C GLU A 457 9.65 -20.04 -9.97
N TYR A 458 9.73 -20.10 -8.63
CA TYR A 458 10.39 -19.08 -7.81
C TYR A 458 11.91 -19.12 -7.86
N ARG A 459 12.51 -20.16 -8.47
CA ARG A 459 13.96 -20.39 -8.47
C ARG A 459 14.74 -19.19 -8.99
N HIS A 460 14.36 -18.66 -10.15
CA HIS A 460 15.09 -17.59 -10.83
C HIS A 460 14.87 -16.25 -10.14
N GLN A 461 13.64 -15.97 -9.71
CA GLN A 461 13.30 -14.80 -8.89
C GLN A 461 14.08 -14.81 -7.57
N ALA A 462 14.20 -15.95 -6.90
CA ALA A 462 15.01 -16.08 -5.69
C ALA A 462 16.49 -15.79 -5.97
N GLY A 463 17.02 -16.15 -7.14
CA GLY A 463 18.37 -15.80 -7.53
C GLY A 463 18.58 -14.29 -7.74
N TYR A 464 17.60 -13.62 -8.36
CA TYR A 464 17.60 -12.16 -8.46
C TYR A 464 17.59 -11.50 -7.06
N PHE A 465 16.68 -11.91 -6.17
CA PHE A 465 16.62 -11.35 -4.82
C PHE A 465 17.86 -11.67 -3.99
N GLU A 466 18.41 -12.88 -4.05
CA GLU A 466 19.66 -13.25 -3.38
C GLU A 466 20.82 -12.35 -3.83
N ALA A 467 20.97 -12.14 -5.15
CA ALA A 467 21.98 -11.25 -5.69
C ALA A 467 21.77 -9.79 -5.27
N GLY A 468 20.53 -9.30 -5.27
CA GLY A 468 20.20 -7.95 -4.81
C GLY A 468 20.55 -7.73 -3.33
N VAL A 469 20.27 -8.72 -2.48
CA VAL A 469 20.66 -8.67 -1.06
C VAL A 469 22.19 -8.72 -0.90
N LEU A 470 22.89 -9.56 -1.66
CA LEU A 470 24.35 -9.61 -1.64
C LEU A 470 24.97 -8.27 -2.10
N PHE A 471 24.41 -7.65 -3.13
CA PHE A 471 24.81 -6.33 -3.60
C PHE A 471 24.64 -5.27 -2.51
N GLY A 472 23.49 -5.25 -1.82
CA GLY A 472 23.24 -4.31 -0.71
C GLY A 472 24.14 -4.52 0.50
N LEU A 473 24.72 -5.71 0.66
CA LEU A 473 25.72 -6.05 1.69
C LEU A 473 27.17 -5.84 1.22
N ASP A 474 27.39 -5.20 0.07
CA ASP A 474 28.70 -4.99 -0.57
C ASP A 474 29.46 -6.30 -0.90
N ARG A 475 28.74 -7.43 -1.03
CA ARG A 475 29.28 -8.75 -1.39
C ARG A 475 29.21 -8.99 -2.90
N TYR A 476 29.87 -8.10 -3.66
CA TYR A 476 29.70 -8.02 -5.12
C TYR A 476 30.18 -9.26 -5.87
N ASP A 477 31.28 -9.89 -5.46
CA ASP A 477 31.75 -11.15 -6.07
C ASP A 477 30.70 -12.25 -5.98
N GLU A 478 30.09 -12.42 -4.79
CA GLU A 478 29.04 -13.41 -4.58
C GLU A 478 27.76 -13.05 -5.34
N ALA A 479 27.40 -11.77 -5.39
CA ALA A 479 26.25 -11.30 -6.17
C ALA A 479 26.44 -11.64 -7.66
N TYR A 480 27.63 -11.39 -8.21
CA TYR A 480 27.96 -11.71 -9.60
C TYR A 480 27.89 -13.22 -9.88
N ASP A 481 28.40 -14.05 -8.96
CA ASP A 481 28.33 -15.51 -9.08
C ASP A 481 26.87 -16.01 -9.10
N VAL A 482 26.02 -15.45 -8.23
CA VAL A 482 24.59 -15.79 -8.18
C VAL A 482 23.87 -15.36 -9.46
N LEU A 483 24.11 -14.15 -9.96
CA LEU A 483 23.51 -13.66 -11.20
C LEU A 483 23.94 -14.51 -12.40
N SER A 484 25.24 -14.75 -12.53
CA SER A 484 25.81 -15.56 -13.60
C SER A 484 25.27 -17.00 -13.58
N ALA A 485 25.05 -17.58 -12.39
CA ALA A 485 24.43 -18.89 -12.27
C ALA A 485 22.94 -18.87 -12.60
N THR A 486 22.22 -17.81 -12.21
CA THR A 486 20.78 -17.66 -12.41
C THR A 486 20.44 -17.46 -13.90
N LEU A 487 21.17 -16.59 -14.59
CA LEU A 487 21.06 -16.36 -16.04
C LEU A 487 21.29 -17.66 -16.82
N ARG A 488 22.38 -18.37 -16.53
CA ARG A 488 22.68 -19.68 -17.15
C ARG A 488 21.60 -20.73 -16.88
N ALA A 489 21.02 -20.74 -15.68
CA ALA A 489 19.99 -21.69 -15.33
C ALA A 489 18.64 -21.39 -16.00
N LYS A 490 18.31 -20.12 -16.22
CA LYS A 490 17.08 -19.71 -16.91
C LYS A 490 17.18 -20.00 -18.41
N GLY A 491 18.35 -19.74 -19.02
CA GLY A 491 18.72 -20.17 -20.37
C GLY A 491 17.97 -19.50 -21.53
N ASP A 492 16.80 -18.92 -21.28
CA ASP A 492 16.00 -18.13 -22.21
C ASP A 492 16.42 -16.65 -22.28
N CYS A 493 17.24 -16.18 -21.32
CA CYS A 493 17.76 -14.80 -21.29
C CYS A 493 18.83 -14.48 -22.35
N GLU A 494 19.11 -15.42 -23.26
CA GLU A 494 20.03 -15.25 -24.40
C GLU A 494 19.26 -15.12 -25.73
N THR A 495 17.92 -15.09 -25.70
CA THR A 495 17.07 -14.99 -26.89
C THR A 495 16.00 -13.92 -26.72
N ALA A 496 15.76 -13.12 -27.77
CA ALA A 496 14.75 -12.08 -27.77
C ALA A 496 13.33 -12.63 -28.06
N PRO A 497 12.26 -12.00 -27.53
CA PRO A 497 12.28 -10.88 -26.58
C PRO A 497 12.66 -11.33 -25.16
N LEU A 498 13.29 -10.44 -24.40
CA LEU A 498 13.61 -10.69 -23.00
C LEU A 498 12.33 -10.50 -22.17
N ASP A 499 12.12 -11.40 -21.20
CA ASP A 499 11.12 -11.15 -20.16
C ASP A 499 11.65 -10.16 -19.12
N GLU A 500 10.74 -9.64 -18.31
CA GLU A 500 11.04 -8.65 -17.26
C GLU A 500 12.18 -9.12 -16.33
N LEU A 501 12.16 -10.41 -15.95
CA LEU A 501 13.18 -10.98 -15.07
C LEU A 501 14.56 -11.06 -15.74
N CYS A 502 14.64 -11.39 -17.03
CA CYS A 502 15.90 -11.36 -17.77
C CYS A 502 16.47 -9.95 -17.83
N THR A 503 15.63 -8.94 -18.11
CA THR A 503 16.04 -7.53 -18.11
C THR A 503 16.57 -7.12 -16.73
N ASP A 504 15.88 -7.49 -15.66
CA ASP A 504 16.29 -7.24 -14.28
C ASP A 504 17.63 -7.91 -13.93
N LEU A 505 17.81 -9.17 -14.31
CA LEU A 505 19.05 -9.92 -14.07
C LEU A 505 20.24 -9.31 -14.81
N TRP A 506 20.07 -8.92 -16.07
CA TRP A 506 21.13 -8.28 -16.86
C TRP A 506 21.48 -6.90 -16.31
N THR A 507 20.46 -6.10 -15.98
CA THR A 507 20.62 -4.77 -15.39
C THR A 507 21.38 -4.83 -14.06
N LEU A 508 20.98 -5.73 -13.15
CA LEU A 508 21.68 -5.92 -11.88
C LEU A 508 23.11 -6.45 -12.09
N THR A 509 23.36 -7.28 -13.11
CA THR A 509 24.70 -7.74 -13.46
C THR A 509 25.61 -6.57 -13.86
N VAL A 510 25.11 -5.64 -14.69
CA VAL A 510 25.86 -4.42 -15.06
C VAL A 510 26.19 -3.57 -13.83
N TYR A 511 25.23 -3.38 -12.92
CA TYR A 511 25.48 -2.64 -11.68
C TYR A 511 26.53 -3.31 -10.79
N VAL A 512 26.46 -4.63 -10.62
CA VAL A 512 27.46 -5.40 -9.86
C VAL A 512 28.84 -5.25 -10.49
N LEU A 513 28.96 -5.43 -11.81
CA LEU A 513 30.22 -5.30 -12.54
C LEU A 513 30.84 -3.90 -12.42
N ARG A 514 30.00 -2.87 -12.41
CA ARG A 514 30.42 -1.49 -12.16
C ARG A 514 31.01 -1.32 -10.76
N MET A 515 30.39 -1.89 -9.73
CA MET A 515 30.93 -1.86 -8.37
C MET A 515 32.23 -2.66 -8.23
N MET A 516 32.42 -3.68 -9.06
CA MET A 516 33.66 -4.46 -9.15
C MET A 516 34.74 -3.81 -10.05
N ASN A 517 34.46 -2.67 -10.67
CA ASN A 517 35.34 -1.98 -11.62
C ASN A 517 35.83 -2.87 -12.79
N ARG A 518 34.93 -3.71 -13.35
CA ARG A 518 35.23 -4.57 -14.51
C ARG A 518 34.69 -4.00 -15.83
N GLU A 519 35.29 -2.91 -16.30
CA GLU A 519 34.82 -2.18 -17.50
C GLU A 519 34.66 -3.06 -18.75
N ASP A 520 35.61 -3.97 -19.03
CA ASP A 520 35.54 -4.87 -20.18
C ASP A 520 34.30 -5.78 -20.13
N ALA A 521 33.99 -6.31 -18.94
CA ALA A 521 32.83 -7.18 -18.74
C ALA A 521 31.50 -6.42 -18.82
N ILE A 522 31.49 -5.14 -18.42
CA ILE A 522 30.32 -4.27 -18.59
C ILE A 522 30.03 -4.10 -20.07
N MET A 523 31.05 -3.74 -20.86
CA MET A 523 30.89 -3.54 -22.30
C MET A 523 30.43 -4.81 -23.01
N GLU A 524 31.02 -5.96 -22.67
CA GLU A 524 30.59 -7.26 -23.21
C GLU A 524 29.13 -7.56 -22.88
N THR A 525 28.72 -7.33 -21.62
CA THR A 525 27.33 -7.55 -21.17
C THR A 525 26.36 -6.62 -21.90
N VAL A 526 26.61 -5.30 -21.89
CA VAL A 526 25.72 -4.31 -22.50
C VAL A 526 25.57 -4.54 -24.00
N VAL A 527 26.67 -4.80 -24.72
CA VAL A 527 26.62 -5.11 -26.17
C VAL A 527 25.80 -6.38 -26.42
N GLY A 528 26.04 -7.44 -25.63
CA GLY A 528 25.29 -8.69 -25.78
C GLY A 528 23.79 -8.53 -25.58
N VAL A 529 23.36 -7.68 -24.65
CA VAL A 529 21.93 -7.47 -24.39
C VAL A 529 21.30 -6.48 -25.40
N LEU A 530 22.03 -5.44 -25.83
CA LEU A 530 21.57 -4.54 -26.90
C LEU A 530 21.40 -5.24 -28.26
N ASP A 531 22.20 -6.27 -28.54
CA ASP A 531 22.02 -7.12 -29.72
C ASP A 531 20.70 -7.90 -29.68
N LEU A 532 20.19 -8.21 -28.49
CA LEU A 532 18.90 -8.88 -28.28
C LEU A 532 17.74 -7.89 -28.29
N GLU A 533 17.88 -6.76 -27.58
CA GLU A 533 16.87 -5.70 -27.47
C GLU A 533 17.44 -4.31 -27.77
N PRO A 534 17.54 -3.93 -29.06
CA PRO A 534 18.18 -2.67 -29.48
C PRO A 534 17.45 -1.39 -29.04
N ALA A 535 16.24 -1.54 -28.51
CA ALA A 535 15.35 -0.46 -28.10
C ALA A 535 15.00 -0.50 -26.60
N SER A 536 15.71 -1.32 -25.81
CA SER A 536 15.50 -1.36 -24.36
C SER A 536 15.99 -0.04 -23.73
N PRO A 537 15.10 0.75 -23.09
CA PRO A 537 15.48 2.05 -22.52
C PRO A 537 16.25 1.91 -21.18
N ASP A 538 16.24 0.73 -20.56
CA ASP A 538 16.83 0.48 -19.23
C ASP A 538 18.29 0.01 -19.28
N LEU A 539 18.78 -0.43 -20.46
CA LEU A 539 20.14 -0.93 -20.74
C LEU A 539 20.94 0.06 -21.57
#